data_AF-A0A9P7XGN2-F1
#
_entry.id   AF-A0A9P7XGN2-F1
#
_cell.length_a   1.000
_cell.length_b   1.000
_cell.length_c   1.000
_cell.angle_alpha   90.00
_cell.angle_beta   90.00
_cell.angle_gamma   90.00
#
_symmetry.space_group_name_H-M   'P 1'
#
loop_
_entity.id
_entity.type
_entity.pdbx_description
1 polymer ?
#
loop_
_entity_poly.entity_id
_entity_poly.type
_entity_poly.pdbx_seq_one_letter_code
_entity_poly.pdbx_strand_id
1 'polypeptide(L)'
;MVPDPTQRKDEYHHYIPRFILRTFADNFSLKTPNYFARTSDVALADAIPQDWELRDNGGRKKKGKKKKGGKGGHDIKVYQVEGQIIALSDVARSYGNYDMYRDIAEDDCMMFEDLLSKMESTSSTFIRKIWAGEDLSLTRVQLTELKKFLAIMTYRSENRRNQYYENKFNPKTRTSIYNHMRRKNITKIQDVWFDNLKWLIKTPTEEIMKEFKKAVSSMMEYKGSIHVTELLDFGGTCTNYMCIWQAEEGTEFILSEGCFGAWEGDMRDPFHTFYVVSPRYCIVLVNRLEKWRPARYLSFRSWFEGNIHAFPETVYKKGLPPSTPDMDFFSPEDVFKYQRIVIPKEDVYFVNSIFLDARKTCLTYNSSVSLYKTLRYYDKMKTIRPDLFNNRHDYSVLRRKLVADMNRTYPYPEETPQ
;
A
#
# COMPACT_ATOMS: atom_id res chain seq x y z
N MET A 1 -9.19 -2.85 -37.59
CA MET A 1 -9.06 -4.24 -37.09
C MET A 1 -8.49 -4.16 -35.70
N VAL A 2 -9.29 -4.48 -34.68
CA VAL A 2 -8.78 -4.67 -33.32
C VAL A 2 -7.95 -5.96 -33.35
N PRO A 3 -6.68 -5.96 -32.90
CA PRO A 3 -5.87 -7.17 -32.89
C PRO A 3 -6.54 -8.25 -32.03
N ASP A 4 -6.45 -9.50 -32.48
CA ASP A 4 -6.95 -10.67 -31.76
C ASP A 4 -6.44 -10.65 -30.31
N PRO A 5 -7.34 -10.63 -29.30
CA PRO A 5 -6.94 -10.56 -27.89
C PRO A 5 -6.09 -11.76 -27.47
N THR A 6 -6.07 -12.86 -28.23
CA THR A 6 -5.23 -14.04 -27.97
C THR A 6 -3.79 -13.92 -28.47
N GLN A 7 -3.47 -12.94 -29.34
CA GLN A 7 -2.13 -12.74 -29.92
C GLN A 7 -1.28 -11.67 -29.22
N ARG A 8 -1.77 -11.07 -28.13
CA ARG A 8 -0.99 -10.10 -27.33
C ARG A 8 0.08 -10.81 -26.50
N LYS A 9 1.26 -10.18 -26.44
CA LYS A 9 2.39 -10.59 -25.59
C LYS A 9 2.02 -10.41 -24.12
N ASP A 10 2.38 -11.39 -23.29
CA ASP A 10 2.22 -11.33 -21.84
C ASP A 10 2.78 -10.01 -21.26
N GLU A 11 2.00 -9.38 -20.39
CA GLU A 11 2.34 -8.12 -19.75
C GLU A 11 2.55 -8.31 -18.25
N TYR A 12 3.59 -7.69 -17.69
CA TYR A 12 3.95 -7.83 -16.29
C TYR A 12 3.33 -6.69 -15.47
N HIS A 13 2.40 -7.04 -14.59
CA HIS A 13 1.60 -6.08 -13.82
C HIS A 13 2.02 -6.05 -12.36
N HIS A 14 2.31 -4.85 -11.85
CA HIS A 14 2.75 -4.63 -10.49
C HIS A 14 1.56 -4.53 -9.53
N TYR A 15 1.52 -5.37 -8.50
CA TYR A 15 0.56 -5.22 -7.40
C TYR A 15 1.08 -4.31 -6.27
N ILE A 16 2.38 -3.98 -6.26
CA ILE A 16 2.94 -2.85 -5.50
C ILE A 16 3.34 -1.73 -6.48
N PRO A 17 2.91 -0.48 -6.28
CA PRO A 17 3.15 0.58 -7.24
C PRO A 17 4.65 0.84 -7.42
N ARG A 18 5.10 0.95 -8.67
CA ARG A 18 6.52 1.14 -8.99
C ARG A 18 7.10 2.40 -8.35
N PHE A 19 6.30 3.44 -8.15
CA PHE A 19 6.78 4.66 -7.49
C PHE A 19 7.18 4.41 -6.04
N ILE A 20 6.52 3.48 -5.34
CA ILE A 20 6.88 3.05 -3.98
C ILE A 20 8.12 2.15 -4.03
N LEU A 21 8.16 1.16 -4.93
CA LEU A 21 9.33 0.28 -5.08
C LEU A 21 10.64 1.05 -5.30
N ARG A 22 10.58 2.11 -6.11
CA ARG A 22 11.74 2.96 -6.39
C ARG A 22 12.32 3.62 -5.13
N THR A 23 11.54 3.82 -4.08
CA THR A 23 12.05 4.38 -2.81
C THR A 23 13.01 3.45 -2.07
N PHE A 24 13.03 2.17 -2.43
CA PHE A 24 13.93 1.16 -1.89
C PHE A 24 15.21 0.97 -2.73
N ALA A 25 15.37 1.72 -3.82
CA ALA A 25 16.59 1.64 -4.63
C ALA A 25 17.71 2.47 -3.98
N ASP A 26 18.93 1.94 -3.95
CA ASP A 26 20.09 2.60 -3.31
C ASP A 26 20.38 4.00 -3.92
N ASN A 27 19.98 4.23 -5.18
CA ASN A 27 20.16 5.49 -5.90
C ASN A 27 18.97 6.46 -5.78
N PHE A 28 17.97 6.15 -4.93
CA PHE A 28 16.80 7.00 -4.79
C PHE A 28 17.06 8.16 -3.83
N SER A 29 16.96 9.38 -4.33
CA SER A 29 16.91 10.59 -3.50
C SER A 29 15.50 11.13 -3.45
N LEU A 30 15.00 11.37 -2.23
CA LEU A 30 13.72 12.04 -1.96
C LEU A 30 13.66 13.47 -2.57
N LYS A 31 14.79 14.02 -3.04
CA LYS A 31 14.93 15.39 -3.57
C LYS A 31 14.71 15.53 -5.08
N THR A 32 14.34 14.48 -5.82
CA THR A 32 14.22 14.55 -7.30
C THR A 32 12.76 14.46 -7.81
N PRO A 33 12.17 15.56 -8.34
CA PRO A 33 10.79 15.57 -8.85
C PRO A 33 10.60 14.92 -10.23
N ASN A 34 11.65 14.84 -11.05
CA ASN A 34 11.54 14.68 -12.51
C ASN A 34 11.38 13.25 -13.04
N TYR A 35 10.53 12.41 -12.44
CA TYR A 35 10.48 10.98 -12.79
C TYR A 35 9.30 10.52 -13.66
N PHE A 36 8.38 11.41 -14.05
CA PHE A 36 7.23 11.08 -14.89
C PHE A 36 7.21 11.74 -16.28
N ALA A 37 8.29 12.41 -16.70
CA ALA A 37 8.35 13.09 -18.01
C ALA A 37 8.45 12.15 -19.24
N ARG A 38 8.09 10.87 -19.13
CA ARG A 38 8.13 9.90 -20.25
C ARG A 38 6.95 8.94 -20.26
N THR A 39 5.74 9.48 -20.25
CA THR A 39 4.55 8.88 -20.86
C THR A 39 3.55 10.03 -21.11
N SER A 40 3.64 10.66 -22.27
CA SER A 40 2.62 11.58 -22.82
C SER A 40 1.78 10.76 -23.82
N ASP A 41 0.47 10.94 -24.09
CA ASP A 41 -0.50 12.04 -24.05
C ASP A 41 -1.91 11.40 -23.90
N VAL A 42 -3.00 11.95 -23.34
CA VAL A 42 -3.78 13.16 -23.68
C VAL A 42 -4.73 13.51 -22.52
N ALA A 43 -4.88 14.81 -22.23
CA ALA A 43 -5.96 15.50 -21.50
C ALA A 43 -6.27 15.08 -20.04
N LEU A 44 -5.65 15.76 -19.09
CA LEU A 44 -6.36 16.32 -17.93
C LEU A 44 -5.56 17.54 -17.42
N ALA A 45 -5.66 18.64 -18.16
CA ALA A 45 -5.04 19.90 -17.80
C ALA A 45 -6.05 21.02 -18.03
N ASP A 46 -7.07 21.06 -17.18
CA ASP A 46 -7.84 22.27 -16.92
C ASP A 46 -8.02 22.37 -15.40
N ALA A 47 -7.74 23.57 -14.88
CA ALA A 47 -7.68 23.99 -13.48
C ALA A 47 -6.36 23.67 -12.72
N ILE A 48 -5.34 24.51 -12.94
CA ILE A 48 -4.65 25.33 -11.90
C ILE A 48 -3.94 26.49 -12.63
N PRO A 49 -4.02 27.75 -12.14
CA PRO A 49 -3.71 28.96 -12.92
C PRO A 49 -2.23 29.18 -13.29
N GLN A 50 -2.06 29.90 -14.39
CA GLN A 50 -0.82 30.48 -14.92
C GLN A 50 -0.15 31.42 -13.91
N ASP A 51 1.09 31.11 -13.53
CA ASP A 51 2.20 32.07 -13.46
C ASP A 51 3.40 31.42 -12.76
N TRP A 52 4.31 30.85 -13.54
CA TRP A 52 5.74 30.89 -13.23
C TRP A 52 6.53 30.77 -14.55
N GLU A 53 6.71 31.91 -15.21
CA GLU A 53 7.73 32.04 -16.24
C GLU A 53 9.11 32.09 -15.57
N LEU A 54 9.97 31.10 -15.86
CA LEU A 54 11.40 31.36 -15.94
C LEU A 54 11.91 30.85 -17.29
N ARG A 55 12.02 31.81 -18.21
CA ARG A 55 12.93 31.82 -19.35
C ARG A 55 14.34 31.40 -18.89
N ASP A 56 14.99 30.48 -19.60
CA ASP A 56 16.14 30.92 -20.38
C ASP A 56 16.48 29.99 -21.58
N ASN A 57 17.07 30.67 -22.56
CA ASN A 57 17.32 30.44 -23.97
C ASN A 57 17.91 29.11 -24.46
N GLY A 58 17.31 28.60 -25.54
CA GLY A 58 17.90 28.68 -26.88
C GLY A 58 19.28 28.05 -27.12
N GLY A 59 19.33 26.78 -27.54
CA GLY A 59 20.54 26.12 -28.04
C GLY A 59 20.27 25.04 -29.09
N ARG A 60 20.65 25.34 -30.34
CA ARG A 60 20.46 24.56 -31.57
C ARG A 60 21.11 23.16 -31.54
N LYS A 61 20.44 22.18 -32.18
CA LYS A 61 20.82 20.77 -32.38
C LYS A 61 22.30 20.53 -32.76
N LYS A 62 22.94 19.56 -32.10
CA LYS A 62 23.95 18.66 -32.72
C LYS A 62 23.58 17.20 -32.46
N LYS A 63 23.34 16.44 -33.54
CA LYS A 63 23.22 14.98 -33.56
C LYS A 63 24.57 14.36 -33.15
N GLY A 64 24.75 14.09 -31.86
CA GLY A 64 25.83 13.24 -31.36
C GLY A 64 25.33 11.81 -31.17
N LYS A 65 26.03 10.84 -31.76
CA LYS A 65 25.82 9.39 -31.54
C LYS A 65 25.72 9.13 -30.04
N LYS A 66 24.54 8.72 -29.55
CA LYS A 66 24.38 8.19 -28.19
C LYS A 66 25.20 6.92 -28.08
N LYS A 67 26.34 7.01 -27.37
CA LYS A 67 26.96 5.86 -26.71
C LYS A 67 25.87 5.17 -25.89
N LYS A 68 25.76 3.84 -26.03
CA LYS A 68 24.97 2.98 -25.13
C LYS A 68 25.57 3.08 -23.72
N GLY A 69 25.20 4.13 -22.98
CA GLY A 69 25.37 4.20 -21.53
C GLY A 69 24.22 3.44 -20.88
N GLY A 70 24.54 2.62 -19.87
CA GLY A 70 23.61 1.71 -19.21
C GLY A 70 22.29 2.37 -18.82
N LYS A 71 21.19 1.63 -19.00
CA LYS A 71 19.91 1.98 -18.36
C LYS A 71 20.21 2.12 -16.87
N GLY A 72 20.00 3.31 -16.29
CA GLY A 72 20.04 3.50 -14.85
C GLY A 72 18.95 2.63 -14.23
N GLY A 73 19.30 1.42 -13.83
CA GLY A 73 18.42 0.49 -13.16
C GLY A 73 18.10 1.05 -11.78
N HIS A 74 16.81 1.09 -11.44
CA HIS A 74 16.41 1.21 -10.05
C HIS A 74 16.46 -0.19 -9.46
N ASP A 75 17.66 -0.65 -9.13
CA ASP A 75 17.85 -1.95 -8.52
C ASP A 75 17.51 -1.84 -7.03
N ILE A 76 16.71 -2.78 -6.55
CA ILE A 76 16.32 -2.92 -5.15
C ILE A 76 16.92 -4.21 -4.58
N LYS A 77 17.30 -4.21 -3.30
CA LYS A 77 17.77 -5.43 -2.63
C LYS A 77 16.57 -6.27 -2.24
N VAL A 78 16.47 -7.45 -2.83
CA VAL A 78 15.39 -8.40 -2.58
C VAL A 78 15.96 -9.68 -2.00
N TYR A 79 15.41 -10.14 -0.89
CA TYR A 79 15.57 -11.51 -0.43
C TYR A 79 14.43 -12.37 -0.96
N GLN A 80 14.77 -13.33 -1.81
CA GLN A 80 13.85 -14.37 -2.27
C GLN A 80 13.93 -15.55 -1.31
N VAL A 81 12.80 -15.91 -0.71
CA VAL A 81 12.79 -16.90 0.37
C VAL A 81 12.98 -18.32 -0.15
N GLU A 82 12.32 -18.71 -1.24
CA GLU A 82 12.38 -20.08 -1.76
C GLU A 82 13.81 -20.47 -2.18
N GLY A 83 14.48 -19.58 -2.92
CA GLY A 83 15.89 -19.73 -3.27
C GLY A 83 16.86 -19.36 -2.15
N GLN A 84 16.36 -18.73 -1.07
CA GLN A 84 17.15 -18.15 0.02
C GLN A 84 18.24 -17.18 -0.48
N ILE A 85 18.01 -16.47 -1.58
CA ILE A 85 19.00 -15.63 -2.26
C ILE A 85 18.73 -14.15 -1.96
N ILE A 86 19.80 -13.40 -1.68
CA ILE A 86 19.77 -11.93 -1.74
C ILE A 86 20.23 -11.55 -3.14
N ALA A 87 19.38 -10.84 -3.88
CA ALA A 87 19.67 -10.39 -5.22
C ALA A 87 19.32 -8.89 -5.36
N LEU A 88 20.04 -8.22 -6.25
CA LEU A 88 19.57 -6.96 -6.81
C LEU A 88 18.54 -7.29 -7.88
N SER A 89 17.35 -6.71 -7.74
CA SER A 89 16.24 -6.90 -8.66
C SER A 89 15.83 -5.57 -9.26
N ASP A 90 15.58 -5.54 -10.57
CA ASP A 90 14.99 -4.38 -11.22
C ASP A 90 13.57 -4.18 -10.67
N VAL A 91 13.22 -2.94 -10.31
CA VAL A 91 11.84 -2.54 -9.97
C VAL A 91 10.83 -3.06 -11.00
N ALA A 92 11.19 -3.09 -12.29
CA ALA A 92 10.31 -3.55 -13.36
C ALA A 92 9.94 -5.04 -13.28
N ARG A 93 10.65 -5.85 -12.47
CA ARG A 93 10.48 -7.31 -12.34
C ARG A 93 10.17 -7.77 -10.92
N SER A 94 9.85 -6.84 -10.03
CA SER A 94 9.61 -7.12 -8.60
C SER A 94 8.16 -6.81 -8.25
N TYR A 95 7.54 -7.63 -7.40
CA TYR A 95 6.15 -7.44 -6.89
C TYR A 95 5.10 -7.26 -7.99
N GLY A 96 5.12 -8.17 -8.97
CA GLY A 96 4.14 -8.23 -10.04
C GLY A 96 3.92 -9.64 -10.56
N ASN A 97 2.86 -9.80 -11.36
CA ASN A 97 2.48 -11.06 -11.97
C ASN A 97 2.11 -10.84 -13.45
N TYR A 98 2.39 -11.82 -14.30
CA TYR A 98 2.04 -11.74 -15.71
C TYR A 98 0.52 -11.83 -15.88
N ASP A 99 -0.02 -10.97 -16.74
CA ASP A 99 -1.43 -10.94 -17.14
C ASP A 99 -2.41 -10.88 -15.96
N MET A 100 -1.96 -10.30 -14.82
CA MET A 100 -2.76 -10.19 -13.59
C MET A 100 -4.14 -9.57 -13.82
N TYR A 101 -4.21 -8.57 -14.70
CA TYR A 101 -5.43 -7.82 -14.99
C TYR A 101 -6.04 -8.12 -16.35
N ARG A 102 -5.58 -9.18 -17.03
CA ARG A 102 -6.11 -9.58 -18.33
C ARG A 102 -7.48 -10.22 -18.16
N ASP A 103 -8.53 -9.47 -18.44
CA ASP A 103 -9.91 -9.96 -18.40
C ASP A 103 -10.41 -10.25 -19.81
N ILE A 104 -10.32 -11.51 -20.22
CA ILE A 104 -10.73 -11.94 -21.58
C ILE A 104 -12.25 -11.87 -21.82
N ALA A 105 -13.05 -11.63 -20.77
CA ALA A 105 -14.49 -11.47 -20.91
C ALA A 105 -14.90 -10.04 -21.30
N GLU A 106 -13.99 -9.07 -21.23
CA GLU A 106 -14.22 -7.67 -21.59
C GLU A 106 -13.62 -7.34 -22.96
N ASP A 107 -14.26 -6.43 -23.70
CA ASP A 107 -13.76 -5.95 -25.01
C ASP A 107 -12.39 -5.28 -24.87
N ASP A 108 -12.22 -4.48 -23.81
CA ASP A 108 -10.93 -3.96 -23.37
C ASP A 108 -10.38 -4.84 -22.24
N CYS A 109 -9.72 -5.92 -22.63
CA CYS A 109 -9.19 -6.91 -21.70
C CYS A 109 -8.08 -6.37 -20.78
N MET A 110 -7.57 -5.16 -21.02
CA MET A 110 -6.52 -4.50 -20.22
C MET A 110 -7.00 -3.22 -19.52
N MET A 111 -8.31 -2.96 -19.51
CA MET A 111 -8.93 -1.73 -18.97
C MET A 111 -8.43 -1.34 -17.55
N PHE A 112 -8.12 -2.33 -16.71
CA PHE A 112 -7.67 -2.08 -15.34
C PHE A 112 -6.33 -1.34 -15.25
N GLU A 113 -5.41 -1.51 -16.21
CA GLU A 113 -4.14 -0.78 -16.23
C GLU A 113 -4.37 0.73 -16.40
N ASP A 114 -5.25 1.11 -17.32
CA ASP A 114 -5.62 2.51 -17.55
C ASP A 114 -6.37 3.11 -16.35
N LEU A 115 -7.23 2.31 -15.71
CA LEU A 115 -7.97 2.75 -14.53
C LEU A 115 -7.05 2.91 -13.30
N LEU A 116 -6.15 1.95 -13.06
CA LEU A 116 -5.23 1.97 -11.93
C LEU A 116 -4.14 3.02 -12.12
N SER A 117 -3.62 3.24 -13.33
CA SER A 117 -2.58 4.24 -13.59
C SER A 117 -3.03 5.67 -13.26
N LYS A 118 -4.28 6.03 -13.55
CA LYS A 118 -4.86 7.33 -13.16
C LYS A 118 -4.92 7.51 -11.64
N MET A 119 -5.33 6.47 -10.94
CA MET A 119 -5.41 6.45 -9.48
C MET A 119 -4.02 6.52 -8.84
N GLU A 120 -3.08 5.70 -9.31
CA GLU A 120 -1.69 5.71 -8.88
C GLU A 120 -1.04 7.07 -9.10
N SER A 121 -1.25 7.68 -10.27
CA SER A 121 -0.72 9.01 -10.58
C SER A 121 -1.18 10.03 -9.54
N THR A 122 -2.49 10.08 -9.29
CA THR A 122 -3.10 11.01 -8.32
C THR A 122 -2.55 10.77 -6.92
N SER A 123 -2.60 9.53 -6.42
CA SER A 123 -2.15 9.20 -5.07
C SER A 123 -0.64 9.37 -4.87
N SER A 124 0.16 9.19 -5.92
CA SER A 124 1.60 9.42 -5.87
C SER A 124 1.94 10.88 -5.53
N THR A 125 1.10 11.84 -5.92
CA THR A 125 1.33 13.26 -5.60
C THR A 125 1.23 13.51 -4.09
N PHE A 126 0.26 12.91 -3.41
CA PHE A 126 0.09 13.02 -1.96
C PHE A 126 1.22 12.30 -1.21
N ILE A 127 1.58 11.09 -1.66
CA ILE A 127 2.65 10.31 -1.05
C ILE A 127 4.01 11.00 -1.21
N ARG A 128 4.27 11.70 -2.33
CA ARG A 128 5.48 12.50 -2.51
C ARG A 128 5.61 13.64 -1.52
N LYS A 129 4.49 14.28 -1.11
CA LYS A 129 4.52 15.29 -0.04
C LYS A 129 4.97 14.68 1.29
N ILE A 130 4.51 13.46 1.60
CA ILE A 130 4.99 12.69 2.77
C ILE A 130 6.50 12.47 2.68
N TRP A 131 7.03 12.15 1.51
CA TRP A 131 8.46 11.93 1.34
C TRP A 131 9.31 13.20 1.45
N ALA A 132 8.79 14.33 0.97
CA ALA A 132 9.53 15.58 0.85
C ALA A 132 9.82 16.30 2.17
N GLY A 133 9.27 15.86 3.30
CA GLY A 133 9.36 16.61 4.55
C GLY A 133 8.28 17.69 4.72
N GLU A 134 7.46 17.95 3.70
CA GLU A 134 6.46 19.00 3.68
C GLU A 134 5.25 18.74 4.59
N ASP A 135 4.57 19.81 5.01
CA ASP A 135 3.30 19.73 5.72
C ASP A 135 2.24 19.06 4.82
N LEU A 136 1.65 17.96 5.29
CA LEU A 136 0.61 17.27 4.55
C LEU A 136 -0.76 17.83 4.94
N SER A 137 -1.33 18.65 4.06
CA SER A 137 -2.73 19.06 4.13
C SER A 137 -3.52 18.43 2.98
N LEU A 138 -4.63 17.78 3.31
CA LEU A 138 -5.53 17.14 2.35
C LEU A 138 -6.95 17.67 2.54
N THR A 139 -7.61 18.01 1.45
CA THR A 139 -9.07 18.20 1.48
C THR A 139 -9.78 16.86 1.78
N ARG A 140 -11.05 16.91 2.20
CA ARG A 140 -11.88 15.72 2.40
C ARG A 140 -11.91 14.83 1.18
N VAL A 141 -12.07 15.42 -0.01
CA VAL A 141 -12.06 14.67 -1.28
C VAL A 141 -10.71 13.98 -1.49
N GLN A 142 -9.60 14.71 -1.34
CA GLN A 142 -8.26 14.14 -1.52
C GLN A 142 -7.97 13.01 -0.51
N LEU A 143 -8.38 13.18 0.75
CA LEU A 143 -8.23 12.14 1.78
C LEU A 143 -9.05 10.89 1.44
N THR A 144 -10.29 11.08 0.98
CA THR A 144 -11.18 9.99 0.56
C THR A 144 -10.58 9.22 -0.62
N GLU A 145 -10.07 9.92 -1.64
CA GLU A 145 -9.41 9.30 -2.79
C GLU A 145 -8.12 8.57 -2.40
N LEU A 146 -7.32 9.12 -1.49
CA LEU A 146 -6.13 8.43 -0.97
C LEU A 146 -6.51 7.14 -0.23
N LYS A 147 -7.56 7.15 0.61
CA LYS A 147 -8.02 5.93 1.29
C LYS A 147 -8.58 4.89 0.32
N LYS A 148 -9.34 5.34 -0.68
CA LYS A 148 -9.84 4.47 -1.75
C LYS A 148 -8.68 3.79 -2.48
N PHE A 149 -7.64 4.55 -2.82
CA PHE A 149 -6.41 4.00 -3.39
C PHE A 149 -5.80 2.93 -2.47
N LEU A 150 -5.59 3.21 -1.18
CA LEU A 150 -5.01 2.25 -0.23
C LEU A 150 -5.88 0.99 -0.09
N ALA A 151 -7.20 1.11 -0.05
CA ALA A 151 -8.11 -0.03 0.01
C ALA A 151 -8.05 -0.88 -1.27
N ILE A 152 -7.98 -0.24 -2.44
CA ILE A 152 -7.82 -0.93 -3.74
C ILE A 152 -6.45 -1.61 -3.84
N MET A 153 -5.38 -1.02 -3.29
CA MET A 153 -4.07 -1.66 -3.19
C MET A 153 -4.14 -2.97 -2.41
N THR A 154 -4.85 -2.99 -1.28
CA THR A 154 -5.09 -4.22 -0.51
C THR A 154 -5.88 -5.24 -1.33
N TYR A 155 -6.95 -4.80 -2.00
CA TYR A 155 -7.83 -5.69 -2.75
C TYR A 155 -7.18 -6.30 -4.00
N ARG A 156 -6.36 -5.51 -4.70
CA ARG A 156 -5.64 -5.95 -5.91
C ARG A 156 -4.35 -6.70 -5.61
N SER A 157 -4.05 -6.98 -4.34
CA SER A 157 -2.87 -7.76 -3.97
C SER A 157 -2.93 -9.15 -4.60
N GLU A 158 -1.77 -9.73 -4.92
CA GLU A 158 -1.67 -11.09 -5.46
C GLU A 158 -2.35 -12.11 -4.55
N ASN A 159 -2.18 -11.99 -3.24
CA ASN A 159 -2.86 -12.89 -2.30
C ASN A 159 -4.38 -12.78 -2.38
N ARG A 160 -4.94 -11.57 -2.41
CA ARG A 160 -6.40 -11.41 -2.50
C ARG A 160 -6.91 -11.98 -3.82
N ARG A 161 -6.23 -11.76 -4.94
CA ARG A 161 -6.53 -12.42 -6.22
C ARG A 161 -6.49 -13.94 -6.10
N ASN A 162 -5.43 -14.50 -5.55
CA ASN A 162 -5.25 -15.94 -5.42
C ASN A 162 -6.34 -16.59 -4.55
N GLN A 163 -6.91 -15.89 -3.57
CA GLN A 163 -8.07 -16.39 -2.83
C GLN A 163 -9.25 -16.72 -3.74
N TYR A 164 -9.52 -15.89 -4.77
CA TYR A 164 -10.57 -16.16 -5.76
C TYR A 164 -10.17 -17.31 -6.69
N TYR A 165 -8.93 -17.33 -7.18
CA TYR A 165 -8.45 -18.37 -8.11
C TYR A 165 -8.37 -19.76 -7.47
N GLU A 166 -7.99 -19.82 -6.20
CA GLU A 166 -7.87 -21.05 -5.42
C GLU A 166 -9.16 -21.38 -4.63
N ASN A 167 -10.16 -20.51 -4.67
CA ASN A 167 -11.41 -20.62 -3.91
C ASN A 167 -11.19 -20.86 -2.39
N LYS A 168 -10.21 -20.15 -1.82
CA LYS A 168 -9.81 -20.25 -0.40
C LYS A 168 -10.47 -19.15 0.43
N PHE A 169 -11.71 -19.40 0.84
CA PHE A 169 -12.50 -18.48 1.66
C PHE A 169 -13.07 -19.16 2.91
N ASN A 170 -13.24 -18.38 3.98
CA ASN A 170 -14.03 -18.83 5.12
C ASN A 170 -15.53 -18.99 4.71
N PRO A 171 -16.33 -19.77 5.46
CA PRO A 171 -17.72 -20.07 5.09
C PRO A 171 -18.61 -18.82 4.87
N LYS A 172 -18.40 -17.77 5.68
CA LYS A 172 -19.17 -16.52 5.61
C LYS A 172 -18.89 -15.78 4.31
N THR A 173 -17.61 -15.56 3.98
CA THR A 173 -17.18 -14.91 2.73
C THR A 173 -17.61 -15.74 1.52
N ARG A 174 -17.47 -17.07 1.59
CA ARG A 174 -17.89 -17.96 0.50
C ARG A 174 -19.40 -17.85 0.20
N THR A 175 -20.22 -17.76 1.26
CA THR A 175 -21.66 -17.55 1.12
C THR A 175 -21.98 -16.21 0.47
N SER A 176 -21.30 -15.14 0.90
CA SER A 176 -21.43 -13.80 0.30
C SER A 176 -21.14 -13.82 -1.20
N ILE A 177 -20.03 -14.46 -1.60
CA ILE A 177 -19.59 -14.58 -2.99
C ILE A 177 -20.63 -15.34 -3.82
N TYR A 178 -21.07 -16.53 -3.39
CA TYR A 178 -22.05 -17.30 -4.18
C TYR A 178 -23.42 -16.63 -4.26
N ASN A 179 -23.85 -15.91 -3.23
CA ASN A 179 -25.06 -15.10 -3.30
C ASN A 179 -24.92 -13.98 -4.33
N HIS A 180 -23.75 -13.35 -4.42
CA HIS A 180 -23.47 -12.35 -5.44
C HIS A 180 -23.42 -12.96 -6.85
N MET A 181 -22.72 -14.09 -7.03
CA MET A 181 -22.65 -14.81 -8.31
C MET A 181 -24.04 -15.16 -8.86
N ARG A 182 -24.91 -15.74 -8.02
CA ARG A 182 -26.30 -16.07 -8.41
C ARG A 182 -27.11 -14.86 -8.84
N ARG A 183 -26.91 -13.70 -8.19
CA ARG A 183 -27.64 -12.46 -8.53
C ARG A 183 -27.15 -11.82 -9.82
N LYS A 184 -25.85 -11.89 -10.08
CA LYS A 184 -25.19 -11.28 -11.25
C LYS A 184 -25.05 -12.23 -12.43
N ASN A 185 -25.54 -13.47 -12.31
CA ASN A 185 -25.35 -14.53 -13.30
C ASN A 185 -23.87 -14.81 -13.61
N ILE A 186 -22.99 -14.64 -12.62
CA ILE A 186 -21.57 -14.93 -12.75
C ILE A 186 -21.36 -16.45 -12.54
N THR A 187 -20.69 -17.10 -13.49
CA THR A 187 -20.50 -18.55 -13.47
C THR A 187 -19.17 -18.97 -12.86
N LYS A 188 -18.11 -18.15 -13.01
CA LYS A 188 -16.78 -18.41 -12.47
C LYS A 188 -16.49 -17.49 -11.29
N ILE A 189 -15.92 -18.04 -10.22
CA ILE A 189 -15.59 -17.26 -9.02
C ILE A 189 -14.51 -16.20 -9.28
N GLN A 190 -13.61 -16.46 -10.24
CA GLN A 190 -12.56 -15.54 -10.64
C GLN A 190 -13.13 -14.23 -11.21
N ASP A 191 -14.22 -14.30 -11.94
CA ASP A 191 -14.88 -13.14 -12.55
C ASP A 191 -15.47 -12.21 -11.46
N VAL A 192 -15.78 -12.72 -10.26
CA VAL A 192 -16.20 -11.90 -9.12
C VAL A 192 -15.07 -10.97 -8.66
N TRP A 193 -13.81 -11.39 -8.78
CA TRP A 193 -12.67 -10.51 -8.44
C TRP A 193 -12.61 -9.30 -9.37
N PHE A 194 -12.79 -9.53 -10.68
CA PHE A 194 -12.85 -8.47 -11.68
C PHE A 194 -14.09 -7.58 -11.51
N ASP A 195 -15.29 -8.17 -11.30
CA ASP A 195 -16.54 -7.41 -11.11
C ASP A 195 -16.44 -6.46 -9.91
N ASN A 196 -15.97 -6.99 -8.77
CA ASN A 196 -15.71 -6.19 -7.58
C ASN A 196 -14.66 -5.10 -7.83
N LEU A 197 -13.51 -5.43 -8.44
CA LEU A 197 -12.44 -4.47 -8.71
C LEU A 197 -12.94 -3.33 -9.62
N LYS A 198 -13.70 -3.68 -10.66
CA LYS A 198 -14.30 -2.74 -11.62
C LYS A 198 -15.26 -1.80 -10.90
N TRP A 199 -16.15 -2.35 -10.06
CA TRP A 199 -17.10 -1.57 -9.29
C TRP A 199 -16.39 -0.64 -8.30
N LEU A 200 -15.41 -1.14 -7.54
CA LEU A 200 -14.65 -0.34 -6.57
C LEU A 200 -13.91 0.83 -7.23
N ILE A 201 -13.28 0.60 -8.38
CA ILE A 201 -12.55 1.67 -9.08
C ILE A 201 -13.52 2.71 -9.67
N LYS A 202 -14.55 2.27 -10.40
CA LYS A 202 -15.43 3.17 -11.16
C LYS A 202 -16.47 3.91 -10.31
N THR A 203 -16.83 3.37 -9.16
CA THR A 203 -17.90 3.95 -8.32
C THR A 203 -17.34 5.09 -7.45
N PRO A 204 -17.97 6.28 -7.41
CA PRO A 204 -17.60 7.34 -6.49
C PRO A 204 -17.65 6.88 -5.03
N THR A 205 -16.70 7.33 -4.21
CA THR A 205 -16.58 6.83 -2.83
C THR A 205 -17.83 7.12 -2.01
N GLU A 206 -18.52 8.23 -2.24
CA GLU A 206 -19.77 8.60 -1.58
C GLU A 206 -20.87 7.58 -1.83
N GLU A 207 -20.96 7.03 -3.04
CA GLU A 207 -21.92 5.99 -3.40
C GLU A 207 -21.54 4.66 -2.75
N ILE A 208 -20.25 4.30 -2.73
CA ILE A 208 -19.77 3.12 -2.01
C ILE A 208 -20.12 3.22 -0.52
N MET A 209 -19.93 4.39 0.09
CA MET A 209 -20.24 4.61 1.51
C MET A 209 -21.74 4.59 1.80
N LYS A 210 -22.61 4.97 0.84
CA LYS A 210 -24.06 4.79 0.95
C LYS A 210 -24.43 3.31 0.95
N GLU A 211 -23.88 2.53 0.02
CA GLU A 211 -24.08 1.07 -0.02
C GLU A 211 -23.55 0.39 1.25
N PHE A 212 -22.38 0.81 1.73
CA PHE A 212 -21.80 0.29 2.98
C PHE A 212 -22.74 0.51 4.17
N LYS A 213 -23.33 1.70 4.32
CA LYS A 213 -24.32 1.97 5.38
C LYS A 213 -25.52 1.02 5.30
N LYS A 214 -26.05 0.75 4.10
CA LYS A 214 -27.14 -0.22 3.89
C LYS A 214 -26.70 -1.63 4.30
N ALA A 215 -25.50 -2.05 3.90
CA ALA A 215 -24.95 -3.37 4.22
C ALA A 215 -24.71 -3.56 5.73
N VAL A 216 -24.28 -2.53 6.45
CA VAL A 216 -24.14 -2.57 7.90
C VAL A 216 -25.51 -2.74 8.59
N SER A 217 -26.56 -2.10 8.08
CA SER A 217 -27.91 -2.23 8.64
C SER A 217 -28.56 -3.59 8.37
N SER A 218 -28.34 -4.21 7.20
CA SER A 218 -28.88 -5.53 6.85
C SER A 218 -27.92 -6.34 5.98
N MET A 219 -26.94 -6.98 6.63
CA MET A 219 -25.89 -7.74 5.93
C MET A 219 -26.44 -8.93 5.14
N MET A 220 -27.40 -9.67 5.71
CA MET A 220 -27.92 -10.91 5.09
C MET A 220 -28.80 -10.63 3.87
N GLU A 221 -29.42 -9.46 3.81
CA GLU A 221 -30.34 -9.09 2.73
C GLU A 221 -29.69 -8.18 1.68
N TYR A 222 -28.41 -7.86 1.84
CA TYR A 222 -27.71 -6.97 0.93
C TYR A 222 -27.64 -7.55 -0.49
N LYS A 223 -28.20 -6.81 -1.45
CA LYS A 223 -28.32 -7.19 -2.87
C LYS A 223 -27.62 -6.20 -3.81
N GLY A 224 -26.65 -5.43 -3.32
CA GLY A 224 -25.96 -4.43 -4.14
C GLY A 224 -24.93 -5.00 -5.13
N SER A 225 -24.19 -4.08 -5.76
CA SER A 225 -23.34 -4.33 -6.94
C SER A 225 -22.02 -5.05 -6.67
N ILE A 226 -21.65 -5.23 -5.41
CA ILE A 226 -20.47 -5.96 -4.94
C ILE A 226 -20.95 -7.05 -3.96
N HIS A 227 -20.14 -8.07 -3.66
CA HIS A 227 -20.49 -8.99 -2.56
C HIS A 227 -20.30 -8.31 -1.19
N VAL A 228 -21.18 -8.65 -0.23
CA VAL A 228 -21.34 -7.87 1.01
C VAL A 228 -20.09 -7.86 1.87
N THR A 229 -19.35 -8.98 1.94
CA THR A 229 -18.13 -9.04 2.75
C THR A 229 -17.07 -8.06 2.24
N GLU A 230 -16.88 -7.96 0.92
CA GLU A 230 -15.89 -7.01 0.37
C GLU A 230 -16.30 -5.56 0.58
N LEU A 231 -17.59 -5.26 0.50
CA LEU A 231 -18.10 -3.92 0.81
C LEU A 231 -17.84 -3.53 2.26
N LEU A 232 -18.00 -4.47 3.20
CA LEU A 232 -17.74 -4.22 4.62
C LEU A 232 -16.25 -4.00 4.88
N ASP A 233 -15.37 -4.82 4.29
CA ASP A 233 -13.91 -4.66 4.38
C ASP A 233 -13.48 -3.28 3.84
N PHE A 234 -13.96 -2.92 2.64
CA PHE A 234 -13.64 -1.66 1.98
C PHE A 234 -14.19 -0.45 2.76
N GLY A 235 -15.47 -0.50 3.13
CA GLY A 235 -16.12 0.58 3.86
C GLY A 235 -15.49 0.80 5.24
N GLY A 236 -15.19 -0.28 5.97
CA GLY A 236 -14.47 -0.23 7.23
C GLY A 236 -13.12 0.49 7.08
N THR A 237 -12.32 0.07 6.09
CA THR A 237 -11.03 0.71 5.75
C THR A 237 -11.18 2.22 5.48
N CYS A 238 -12.19 2.62 4.72
CA CYS A 238 -12.43 4.03 4.40
C CYS A 238 -12.91 4.86 5.60
N THR A 239 -13.54 4.22 6.60
CA THR A 239 -13.96 4.92 7.82
C THR A 239 -12.80 5.21 8.77
N ASN A 240 -11.70 4.44 8.75
CA ASN A 240 -10.55 4.64 9.63
C ASN A 240 -9.93 6.05 9.48
N TYR A 241 -9.34 6.58 10.56
CA TYR A 241 -8.55 7.82 10.45
C TYR A 241 -7.13 7.49 10.00
N MET A 242 -6.43 8.46 9.44
CA MET A 242 -5.09 8.26 8.88
C MET A 242 -4.03 8.84 9.82
N CYS A 243 -2.92 8.13 9.99
CA CYS A 243 -1.70 8.57 10.67
C CYS A 243 -0.52 8.41 9.71
N ILE A 244 0.53 9.21 9.92
CA ILE A 244 1.79 9.12 9.20
C ILE A 244 2.88 8.77 10.20
N TRP A 245 3.39 7.55 10.11
CA TRP A 245 4.49 7.08 10.93
C TRP A 245 5.81 7.26 10.17
N GLN A 246 6.78 7.83 10.87
CA GLN A 246 8.15 7.98 10.43
C GLN A 246 9.03 7.04 11.27
N ALA A 247 9.86 6.23 10.62
CA ALA A 247 10.83 5.40 11.31
C ALA A 247 11.88 6.27 12.04
N GLU A 248 12.23 5.87 13.26
CA GLU A 248 13.36 6.44 13.99
C GLU A 248 14.67 6.29 13.19
N GLU A 249 15.59 7.23 13.35
CA GLU A 249 16.89 7.19 12.68
C GLU A 249 17.63 5.88 12.95
N GLY A 250 18.26 5.32 11.91
CA GLY A 250 18.93 4.03 11.97
C GLY A 250 18.01 2.81 11.89
N THR A 251 16.70 3.01 11.72
CA THR A 251 15.72 1.96 11.42
C THR A 251 15.00 2.18 10.10
N GLU A 252 14.32 1.15 9.61
CA GLU A 252 13.52 1.24 8.39
C GLU A 252 12.35 0.27 8.40
N PHE A 253 11.27 0.64 7.70
CA PHE A 253 10.21 -0.27 7.32
C PHE A 253 10.67 -1.14 6.15
N ILE A 254 10.36 -2.44 6.21
CA ILE A 254 10.61 -3.36 5.11
C ILE A 254 9.39 -3.45 4.19
N LEU A 255 9.62 -3.89 2.95
CA LEU A 255 8.55 -4.22 2.02
C LEU A 255 8.42 -5.75 1.89
N SER A 256 7.20 -6.24 1.88
CA SER A 256 6.87 -7.63 1.56
C SER A 256 5.55 -7.66 0.78
N GLU A 257 5.16 -8.81 0.25
CA GLU A 257 3.87 -8.94 -0.45
C GLU A 257 2.67 -8.67 0.48
N GLY A 258 2.87 -8.72 1.80
CA GLY A 258 1.86 -8.40 2.79
C GLY A 258 1.79 -6.94 3.22
N CYS A 259 2.70 -6.06 2.77
CA CYS A 259 2.82 -4.70 3.34
C CYS A 259 1.75 -3.69 2.91
N PHE A 260 0.86 -4.06 1.97
CA PHE A 260 -0.31 -3.27 1.59
C PHE A 260 -1.54 -3.87 2.22
N GLY A 261 -1.91 -3.32 3.37
CA GLY A 261 -3.09 -3.77 4.09
C GLY A 261 -2.82 -4.90 5.07
N ALA A 262 -1.57 -5.15 5.49
CA ALA A 262 -1.33 -5.91 6.71
C ALA A 262 -1.94 -5.17 7.89
N TRP A 263 -2.45 -5.92 8.87
CA TRP A 263 -3.17 -5.34 9.99
C TRP A 263 -2.75 -5.93 11.32
N GLU A 264 -3.11 -5.19 12.36
CA GLU A 264 -3.05 -5.58 13.75
C GLU A 264 -4.45 -5.85 14.29
N GLY A 265 -4.60 -6.86 15.14
CA GLY A 265 -5.87 -7.20 15.78
C GLY A 265 -6.65 -8.30 15.06
N ASP A 266 -7.95 -8.39 15.33
CA ASP A 266 -8.83 -9.38 14.69
C ASP A 266 -9.17 -8.92 13.26
N MET A 267 -9.33 -9.87 12.34
CA MET A 267 -9.71 -9.62 10.94
C MET A 267 -10.98 -8.79 10.79
N ARG A 268 -11.91 -8.85 11.75
CA ARG A 268 -13.18 -8.11 11.67
C ARG A 268 -13.02 -6.63 12.00
N ASP A 269 -12.11 -6.32 12.90
CA ASP A 269 -11.93 -4.98 13.46
C ASP A 269 -10.43 -4.73 13.64
N PRO A 270 -9.67 -4.58 12.54
CA PRO A 270 -8.26 -4.28 12.64
C PRO A 270 -8.07 -2.96 13.38
N PHE A 271 -7.12 -2.92 14.30
CA PHE A 271 -6.73 -1.72 15.03
C PHE A 271 -5.97 -0.77 14.12
N HIS A 272 -4.90 -1.31 13.53
CA HIS A 272 -4.03 -0.63 12.59
C HIS A 272 -4.03 -1.41 11.29
N THR A 273 -4.05 -0.68 10.18
CA THR A 273 -3.78 -1.21 8.86
C THR A 273 -2.61 -0.44 8.26
N PHE A 274 -1.56 -1.14 7.89
CA PHE A 274 -0.28 -0.57 7.50
C PHE A 274 -0.12 -0.52 5.98
N TYR A 275 0.47 0.58 5.52
CA TYR A 275 0.79 0.82 4.13
C TYR A 275 2.18 1.44 4.05
N VAL A 276 3.18 0.60 3.82
CA VAL A 276 4.58 1.06 3.68
C VAL A 276 4.72 1.81 2.36
N VAL A 277 5.04 3.10 2.45
CA VAL A 277 5.22 3.97 1.28
C VAL A 277 6.69 4.32 1.02
N SER A 278 7.59 4.03 1.97
CA SER A 278 9.05 4.08 1.79
C SER A 278 9.74 3.41 2.99
N PRO A 279 11.06 3.16 2.94
CA PRO A 279 11.82 2.70 4.12
C PRO A 279 11.64 3.59 5.35
N ARG A 280 11.37 4.90 5.16
CA ARG A 280 11.24 5.87 6.25
C ARG A 280 9.80 6.11 6.69
N TYR A 281 8.80 5.83 5.86
CA TYR A 281 7.42 6.28 6.07
C TYR A 281 6.40 5.16 5.86
N CYS A 282 5.46 5.04 6.80
CA CYS A 282 4.30 4.18 6.74
C CYS A 282 3.03 5.01 6.93
N ILE A 283 2.05 4.84 6.05
CA ILE A 283 0.69 5.34 6.28
C ILE A 283 -0.05 4.30 7.10
N VAL A 284 -0.68 4.72 8.19
CA VAL A 284 -1.44 3.83 9.07
C VAL A 284 -2.88 4.27 9.11
N LEU A 285 -3.79 3.37 8.76
CA LEU A 285 -5.22 3.57 8.99
C LEU A 285 -5.58 3.01 10.35
N VAL A 286 -6.03 3.89 11.24
CA VAL A 286 -6.35 3.57 12.64
C VAL A 286 -7.87 3.52 12.83
N ASN A 287 -8.33 2.46 13.49
CA ASN A 287 -9.74 2.27 13.78
C ASN A 287 -10.27 3.38 14.69
N ARG A 288 -11.39 4.01 14.30
CA ARG A 288 -12.01 5.08 15.10
C ARG A 288 -12.43 4.64 16.49
N LEU A 289 -12.68 3.35 16.70
CA LEU A 289 -13.05 2.82 18.01
C LEU A 289 -11.96 3.03 19.07
N GLU A 290 -10.71 3.25 18.66
CA GLU A 290 -9.63 3.65 19.59
C GLU A 290 -9.98 4.95 20.34
N LYS A 291 -10.70 5.88 19.70
CA LYS A 291 -11.11 7.15 20.30
C LYS A 291 -12.22 7.02 21.35
N TRP A 292 -13.05 5.97 21.28
CA TRP A 292 -14.37 5.97 21.94
C TRP A 292 -14.54 4.90 23.03
N ARG A 293 -13.51 4.14 23.40
CA ARG A 293 -13.70 2.95 24.24
C ARG A 293 -13.62 3.22 25.75
N PRO A 294 -14.70 2.91 26.52
CA PRO A 294 -14.62 2.72 27.96
C PRO A 294 -13.82 1.45 28.29
N ALA A 295 -13.22 1.39 29.47
CA ALA A 295 -12.37 0.30 29.98
C ALA A 295 -12.99 -1.14 30.01
N ARG A 296 -14.22 -1.34 29.54
CA ARG A 296 -14.96 -2.62 29.63
C ARG A 296 -14.68 -3.63 28.48
N TYR A 297 -13.91 -3.27 27.46
CA TYR A 297 -13.53 -4.18 26.36
C TYR A 297 -12.04 -4.57 26.43
N LEU A 298 -11.61 -5.12 27.57
CA LEU A 298 -10.23 -5.47 27.89
C LEU A 298 -9.55 -6.42 26.88
N SER A 299 -10.30 -7.18 26.08
CA SER A 299 -9.79 -8.15 25.11
C SER A 299 -9.29 -7.53 23.80
N PHE A 300 -9.52 -6.24 23.57
CA PHE A 300 -9.11 -5.54 22.36
C PHE A 300 -8.24 -4.33 22.75
N ARG A 301 -6.95 -4.58 22.95
CA ARG A 301 -5.93 -3.53 23.11
C ARG A 301 -5.04 -3.53 21.88
N SER A 302 -4.58 -2.33 21.50
CA SER A 302 -3.50 -2.26 20.54
C SER A 302 -2.26 -2.96 21.09
N TRP A 303 -1.52 -3.60 20.21
CA TRP A 303 -0.22 -4.20 20.44
C TRP A 303 0.88 -3.14 20.59
N PHE A 304 0.60 -1.90 20.16
CA PHE A 304 1.51 -0.78 20.35
C PHE A 304 1.15 -0.03 21.63
N GLU A 305 2.18 0.30 22.41
CA GLU A 305 2.05 1.05 23.64
C GLU A 305 2.26 2.56 23.39
N GLY A 306 1.62 3.40 24.20
CA GLY A 306 1.84 4.86 24.17
C GLY A 306 1.01 5.65 23.17
N ASN A 307 1.27 6.96 23.10
CA ASN A 307 0.57 7.91 22.23
C ASN A 307 1.27 8.01 20.87
N ILE A 308 1.30 6.91 20.10
CA ILE A 308 1.88 6.89 18.74
C ILE A 308 0.88 7.30 17.64
N HIS A 309 -0.25 7.90 18.04
CA HIS A 309 -1.28 8.43 17.15
C HIS A 309 -1.41 9.93 17.32
N ALA A 310 -1.52 10.64 16.21
CA ALA A 310 -1.78 12.07 16.16
C ALA A 310 -2.98 12.28 15.23
N PHE A 311 -4.08 12.76 15.81
CA PHE A 311 -5.24 13.11 15.03
C PHE A 311 -4.92 14.30 14.13
N PRO A 312 -5.40 14.32 12.88
CA PRO A 312 -5.22 15.48 12.04
C PRO A 312 -5.96 16.69 12.62
N GLU A 313 -5.32 17.85 12.59
CA GLU A 313 -6.02 19.11 12.79
C GLU A 313 -7.00 19.29 11.63
N THR A 314 -8.28 19.45 11.94
CA THR A 314 -9.33 19.57 10.92
C THR A 314 -9.85 20.99 10.87
N VAL A 315 -9.70 21.64 9.72
CA VAL A 315 -10.26 22.95 9.42
C VAL A 315 -11.54 22.75 8.62
N TYR A 316 -12.68 22.97 9.28
CA TYR A 316 -14.00 22.82 8.68
C TYR A 316 -14.41 24.11 7.96
N LYS A 317 -14.80 24.01 6.69
CA LYS A 317 -15.20 25.16 5.88
C LYS A 317 -16.48 25.83 6.40
N LYS A 318 -17.41 25.05 6.95
CA LYS A 318 -18.66 25.54 7.53
C LYS A 318 -18.55 25.88 9.03
N GLY A 319 -17.34 25.97 9.58
CA GLY A 319 -17.09 26.13 11.01
C GLY A 319 -17.14 24.80 11.77
N LEU A 320 -16.91 24.85 13.09
CA LEU A 320 -16.85 23.65 13.92
C LEU A 320 -18.18 22.88 13.87
N PRO A 321 -18.15 21.54 13.71
CA PRO A 321 -19.37 20.74 13.71
C PRO A 321 -20.07 20.82 15.07
N PRO A 322 -21.42 20.87 15.09
CA PRO A 322 -22.17 20.69 16.33
C PRO A 322 -21.94 19.29 16.90
N SER A 323 -22.39 19.04 18.14
CA SER A 323 -22.22 17.74 18.81
C SER A 323 -22.80 16.56 18.03
N THR A 324 -23.89 16.79 17.29
CA THR A 324 -24.54 15.83 16.41
C THR A 324 -24.67 16.42 15.00
N PRO A 325 -23.59 16.42 14.20
CA PRO A 325 -23.61 17.01 12.87
C PRO A 325 -24.40 16.14 11.90
N ASP A 326 -25.27 16.76 11.12
CA ASP A 326 -25.80 16.14 9.91
C ASP A 326 -24.64 15.88 8.92
N MET A 327 -24.76 14.85 8.09
CA MET A 327 -23.80 14.58 7.01
C MET A 327 -23.63 15.77 6.08
N ASP A 328 -24.69 16.53 5.85
CA ASP A 328 -24.70 17.73 5.01
C ASP A 328 -23.92 18.90 5.64
N PHE A 329 -23.51 18.80 6.91
CA PHE A 329 -22.64 19.77 7.55
C PHE A 329 -21.22 19.74 6.97
N PHE A 330 -20.72 18.56 6.58
CA PHE A 330 -19.34 18.42 6.13
C PHE A 330 -19.16 18.90 4.69
N SER A 331 -18.07 19.64 4.43
CA SER A 331 -17.75 20.16 3.11
C SER A 331 -16.73 19.27 2.40
N PRO A 332 -16.83 19.08 1.07
CA PRO A 332 -15.76 18.46 0.28
C PRO A 332 -14.41 19.16 0.44
N GLU A 333 -14.42 20.46 0.75
CA GLU A 333 -13.24 21.30 0.93
C GLU A 333 -12.75 21.40 2.38
N ASP A 334 -13.32 20.65 3.33
CA ASP A 334 -12.75 20.57 4.69
C ASP A 334 -11.30 20.07 4.60
N VAL A 335 -10.38 20.68 5.34
CA VAL A 335 -8.94 20.40 5.25
C VAL A 335 -8.46 19.65 6.49
N PHE A 336 -7.73 18.56 6.28
CA PHE A 336 -7.08 17.74 7.29
C PHE A 336 -5.57 17.97 7.22
N LYS A 337 -4.99 18.53 8.28
CA LYS A 337 -3.55 18.74 8.41
C LYS A 337 -2.95 17.61 9.23
N TYR A 338 -1.98 16.91 8.68
CA TYR A 338 -1.36 15.74 9.29
C TYR A 338 0.03 16.06 9.84
N GLN A 339 0.28 15.55 11.03
CA GLN A 339 1.61 15.52 11.63
C GLN A 339 2.28 14.17 11.36
N ARG A 340 3.60 14.19 11.27
CA ARG A 340 4.42 12.98 11.17
C ARG A 340 4.86 12.61 12.58
N ILE A 341 4.66 11.35 12.93
CA ILE A 341 5.02 10.84 14.24
C ILE A 341 6.27 9.99 14.06
N VAL A 342 7.37 10.39 14.68
CA VAL A 342 8.55 9.51 14.75
C VAL A 342 8.23 8.43 15.75
N ILE A 343 8.14 7.19 15.29
CA ILE A 343 7.87 6.05 16.16
C ILE A 343 9.19 5.41 16.61
N PRO A 344 9.29 4.92 17.87
CA PRO A 344 10.47 4.22 18.38
C PRO A 344 10.90 3.04 17.50
N LYS A 345 12.21 2.73 17.47
CA LYS A 345 12.74 1.56 16.78
C LYS A 345 12.02 0.25 17.12
N GLU A 346 11.61 0.05 18.36
CA GLU A 346 10.89 -1.15 18.80
C GLU A 346 9.57 -1.31 18.05
N ASP A 347 8.84 -0.22 17.83
CA ASP A 347 7.58 -0.22 17.09
C ASP A 347 7.81 -0.44 15.59
N VAL A 348 8.88 0.14 15.01
CA VAL A 348 9.29 -0.17 13.63
C VAL A 348 9.58 -1.65 13.46
N TYR A 349 10.36 -2.24 14.37
CA TYR A 349 10.68 -3.67 14.33
C TYR A 349 9.46 -4.54 14.55
N PHE A 350 8.51 -4.09 15.37
CA PHE A 350 7.27 -4.80 15.61
C PHE A 350 6.33 -4.78 14.39
N VAL A 351 6.17 -3.63 13.73
CA VAL A 351 5.49 -3.54 12.42
C VAL A 351 6.13 -4.49 11.40
N ASN A 352 7.46 -4.44 11.28
CA ASN A 352 8.17 -5.34 10.38
C ASN A 352 7.99 -6.82 10.75
N SER A 353 7.86 -7.14 12.04
CA SER A 353 7.59 -8.51 12.52
C SER A 353 6.22 -9.00 12.05
N ILE A 354 5.20 -8.14 12.01
CA ILE A 354 3.89 -8.46 11.43
C ILE A 354 4.07 -8.81 9.95
N PHE A 355 4.85 -8.04 9.20
CA PHE A 355 5.09 -8.30 7.78
C PHE A 355 5.87 -9.59 7.53
N LEU A 356 6.88 -9.87 8.38
CA LEU A 356 7.69 -11.08 8.33
C LEU A 356 6.89 -12.34 8.64
N ASP A 357 5.91 -12.25 9.53
CA ASP A 357 5.01 -13.36 9.86
C ASP A 357 3.91 -13.54 8.83
N ALA A 358 3.40 -12.44 8.26
CA ALA A 358 2.28 -12.50 7.33
C ALA A 358 2.62 -13.28 6.05
N ARG A 359 3.82 -13.11 5.49
CA ARG A 359 4.23 -13.72 4.21
C ARG A 359 5.74 -13.98 4.12
N LYS A 360 6.09 -15.03 3.39
CA LYS A 360 7.46 -15.58 3.30
C LYS A 360 7.95 -15.78 1.86
N THR A 361 7.59 -14.94 0.91
CA THR A 361 7.94 -15.09 -0.52
C THR A 361 9.10 -14.19 -0.91
N CYS A 362 8.94 -12.88 -0.77
CA CYS A 362 9.99 -11.90 -1.01
C CYS A 362 9.99 -10.76 0.03
N LEU A 363 11.19 -10.27 0.35
CA LEU A 363 11.42 -9.13 1.24
C LEU A 363 12.34 -8.11 0.57
N THR A 364 11.99 -6.83 0.63
CA THR A 364 12.83 -5.72 0.16
C THR A 364 13.18 -4.81 1.32
N TYR A 365 14.44 -4.37 1.34
CA TYR A 365 15.04 -3.58 2.41
C TYR A 365 16.18 -2.73 1.84
N ASN A 366 16.61 -1.69 2.55
CA ASN A 366 17.76 -0.87 2.14
C ASN A 366 18.99 -1.18 3.00
N SER A 367 18.80 -1.33 4.31
CA SER A 367 19.86 -1.47 5.31
C SER A 367 19.96 -2.89 5.84
N SER A 368 21.05 -3.59 5.50
CA SER A 368 21.38 -4.92 6.05
C SER A 368 21.43 -4.91 7.59
N VAL A 369 21.89 -3.81 8.19
CA VAL A 369 21.95 -3.64 9.65
C VAL A 369 20.54 -3.54 10.24
N SER A 370 19.66 -2.72 9.65
CA SER A 370 18.29 -2.54 10.14
C SER A 370 17.47 -3.83 10.01
N LEU A 371 17.59 -4.51 8.87
CA LEU A 371 16.93 -5.80 8.66
C LEU A 371 17.45 -6.86 9.63
N TYR A 372 18.77 -6.92 9.87
CA TYR A 372 19.33 -7.87 10.85
C TYR A 372 18.73 -7.65 12.26
N LYS A 373 18.65 -6.39 12.71
CA LYS A 373 18.03 -6.05 14.01
C LYS A 373 16.56 -6.42 14.04
N THR A 374 15.83 -6.14 12.96
CA THR A 374 14.43 -6.54 12.78
C THR A 374 14.25 -8.06 12.92
N LEU A 375 15.08 -8.87 12.25
CA LEU A 375 14.98 -10.34 12.32
C LEU A 375 15.25 -10.85 13.74
N ARG A 376 16.24 -10.26 14.45
CA ARG A 376 16.49 -10.60 15.86
C ARG A 376 15.31 -10.25 16.75
N TYR A 377 14.66 -9.12 16.50
CA TYR A 377 13.47 -8.72 17.23
C TYR A 377 12.30 -9.66 16.96
N TYR A 378 12.06 -10.04 15.71
CA TYR A 378 11.04 -11.02 15.33
C TYR A 378 11.27 -12.38 15.99
N ASP A 379 12.51 -12.89 15.98
CA ASP A 379 12.87 -14.14 16.66
C ASP A 379 12.58 -14.09 18.17
N LYS A 380 12.86 -12.96 18.82
CA LYS A 380 12.51 -12.74 20.22
C LYS A 380 10.99 -12.71 20.41
N MET A 381 10.28 -11.94 19.59
CA MET A 381 8.84 -11.70 19.75
C MET A 381 7.99 -12.93 19.46
N LYS A 382 8.33 -13.74 18.45
CA LYS A 382 7.61 -14.99 18.17
C LYS A 382 7.75 -16.03 19.28
N THR A 383 8.76 -15.91 20.16
CA THR A 383 8.93 -16.72 21.36
C THR A 383 8.18 -16.14 22.57
N ILE A 384 8.23 -14.82 22.79
CA ILE A 384 7.59 -14.17 23.94
C ILE A 384 6.07 -14.03 23.74
N ARG A 385 5.63 -13.79 22.51
CA ARG A 385 4.25 -13.54 22.11
C ARG A 385 3.81 -14.48 20.99
N PRO A 386 3.82 -15.81 21.22
CA PRO A 386 3.46 -16.78 20.18
C PRO A 386 1.99 -16.67 19.75
N ASP A 387 1.15 -16.03 20.57
CA ASP A 387 -0.26 -15.70 20.28
C ASP A 387 -0.42 -14.71 19.12
N LEU A 388 0.57 -13.87 18.86
CA LEU A 388 0.51 -12.82 17.83
C LEU A 388 1.05 -13.27 16.48
N PHE A 389 1.88 -14.31 16.46
CA PHE A 389 2.62 -14.75 15.29
C PHE A 389 2.25 -16.19 14.99
N ASN A 390 1.30 -16.39 14.08
CA ASN A 390 0.78 -17.72 13.77
C ASN A 390 1.78 -18.54 12.95
N ASN A 391 2.49 -17.89 12.03
CA ASN A 391 3.29 -18.59 11.03
C ASN A 391 4.72 -18.88 11.50
N ARG A 392 5.28 -18.02 12.36
CA ARG A 392 6.58 -18.16 13.04
C ARG A 392 7.71 -18.57 12.09
N HIS A 393 7.75 -17.94 10.92
CA HIS A 393 8.69 -18.24 9.87
C HIS A 393 10.16 -18.20 10.36
N ASP A 394 10.99 -19.08 9.82
CA ASP A 394 12.44 -19.07 10.07
C ASP A 394 13.20 -18.30 8.99
N TYR A 395 14.01 -17.34 9.43
CA TYR A 395 14.88 -16.48 8.64
C TYR A 395 16.36 -16.62 9.04
N SER A 396 16.73 -17.72 9.71
CA SER A 396 18.10 -18.02 10.15
C SER A 396 19.15 -17.91 9.03
N VAL A 397 18.81 -18.38 7.82
CA VAL A 397 19.68 -18.30 6.64
C VAL A 397 19.91 -16.85 6.20
N LEU A 398 18.83 -16.07 6.06
CA LEU A 398 18.92 -14.64 5.73
C LEU A 398 19.79 -13.91 6.75
N ARG A 399 19.56 -14.17 8.05
CA ARG A 399 20.33 -13.56 9.13
C ARG A 399 21.84 -13.83 8.99
N ARG A 400 22.25 -15.06 8.67
CA ARG A 400 23.66 -15.39 8.40
C ARG A 400 24.22 -14.64 7.19
N LYS A 401 23.43 -14.52 6.12
CA LYS A 401 23.83 -13.77 4.91
C LYS A 401 24.02 -12.28 5.20
N LEU A 402 23.14 -11.68 6.00
CA LEU A 402 23.27 -10.27 6.41
C LEU A 402 24.53 -10.03 7.26
N VAL A 403 24.89 -10.95 8.15
CA VAL A 403 26.16 -10.86 8.91
C VAL A 403 27.36 -10.90 8.00
N ALA A 404 27.38 -11.83 7.02
CA ALA A 404 28.45 -11.91 6.04
C ALA A 404 28.55 -10.63 5.18
N ASP A 405 27.41 -10.04 4.82
CA ASP A 405 27.34 -8.78 4.06
C ASP A 405 27.91 -7.60 4.87
N MET A 406 27.50 -7.45 6.13
CA MET A 406 27.99 -6.40 7.03
C MET A 406 29.50 -6.50 7.27
N ASN A 407 30.04 -7.72 7.45
CA ASN A 407 31.47 -7.93 7.65
C ASN A 407 32.30 -7.58 6.39
N ARG A 408 31.71 -7.67 5.19
CA ARG A 408 32.36 -7.24 3.94
C ARG A 408 32.38 -5.72 3.79
N THR A 409 31.35 -5.03 4.26
CA THR A 409 31.24 -3.57 4.12
C THR A 409 32.02 -2.80 5.19
N TYR A 410 32.20 -3.39 6.37
CA TYR A 410 32.96 -2.82 7.48
C TYR A 410 33.96 -3.88 8.01
N PRO A 411 35.04 -4.17 7.26
CA PRO A 411 36.05 -5.09 7.74
C PRO A 411 36.64 -4.54 9.05
N TYR A 412 36.75 -5.40 10.07
CA TYR A 412 37.53 -5.05 11.25
C TYR A 412 38.94 -4.65 10.78
N PRO A 413 39.54 -3.56 11.32
CA PRO A 413 40.93 -3.28 11.04
C PRO A 413 41.74 -4.51 11.46
N GLU A 414 42.49 -5.07 10.52
CA GLU A 414 43.43 -6.16 10.82
C GLU A 414 44.32 -5.67 11.96
N GLU A 415 44.26 -6.35 13.11
CA GLU A 415 45.23 -6.14 14.17
C GLU A 415 46.60 -6.46 13.56
N THR A 416 47.38 -5.41 13.30
CA THR A 416 48.78 -5.55 12.91
C THR A 416 49.46 -6.43 13.96
N PRO A 417 50.03 -7.59 13.57
CA PRO A 417 50.79 -8.40 14.50
C PRO A 417 51.97 -7.57 15.02
N GLN A 418 52.06 -7.43 16.34
CA GLN A 418 53.24 -6.86 17.01
C GLN A 418 54.39 -7.85 17.01
#